data_AF-A0A090M4B0-F1
#
_entry.id   AF-A0A090M4B0-F1
#
_cell.length_a   1.000
_cell.length_b   1.000
_cell.length_c   1.000
_cell.angle_alpha   90.00
_cell.angle_beta   90.00
_cell.angle_gamma   90.00
#
_symmetry.space_group_name_H-M   'P 1'
#
loop_
_entity.id
_entity.type
_entity.pdbx_description
1 polymer ?
#
loop_
_entity_poly.entity_id
_entity_poly.type
_entity_poly.pdbx_seq_one_letter_code
_entity_poly.pdbx_strand_id
1 'polypeptide(L)'
;MRARRRGRSIARAALVACAIATLGARTVDGRRARASGRASDGSMEFTIELAQRYEGDVTRARAVIKGPETDVRLVVHELGGMGCERARVGGVYDPDEARAAGGSAVGDVSARAKVPVRSSASGTTNAFVIRDLPLMGRRSVVGRTLVVWRGGDDGHTGGTTPLACGRIEADGDEGVVNAQATLGTALSRISGVVTMMQAADDPTADTWVTVQLVNRAQADAAPERFRWGIYSGSVGVGSSCSKVGAVFNPFDKDLCAADVDRDDVLAESCPVGQLSARQSEVFSQKILQFTDGNLPLSGDVSVVGKSFVVLEQNGDEFVKILCSDISLAKGSTGNSRIMVAKVSTLAQFGMLTLLLLSFLAALRYYSNAKGTQRGNFARVNEDFDDIPLTTASPFTLGDDNVGFVSKASSLFRGISSKQNAHTHSS
;
A
#
# COMPACT_ATOMS: atom_id res chain seq x y z
N MET A 1 59.27 66.71 30.71
CA MET A 1 57.96 67.27 30.30
C MET A 1 56.94 66.14 30.22
N ARG A 2 55.78 66.33 30.86
CA ARG A 2 54.38 65.94 30.52
C ARG A 2 54.19 64.84 29.42
N ALA A 3 53.29 63.87 29.50
CA ALA A 3 52.11 63.65 30.34
C ALA A 3 51.56 62.21 30.20
N ARG A 4 50.88 61.76 31.25
CA ARG A 4 49.87 60.69 31.24
C ARG A 4 48.75 60.98 30.23
N ARG A 5 48.14 59.92 29.66
CA ARG A 5 46.67 59.83 29.53
C ARG A 5 46.17 58.38 29.62
N ARG A 6 45.51 58.08 30.74
CA ARG A 6 44.49 57.04 30.91
C ARG A 6 43.15 57.61 30.40
N GLY A 7 42.23 56.73 29.98
CA GLY A 7 40.79 56.99 29.81
C GLY A 7 40.19 56.01 28.79
N ARG A 8 39.67 54.83 29.16
CA ARG A 8 38.35 54.48 29.76
C ARG A 8 37.13 54.99 28.98
N SER A 9 36.37 54.05 28.40
CA SER A 9 34.90 54.02 28.21
C SER A 9 34.59 52.75 27.39
N ILE A 10 34.30 51.58 27.97
CA ILE A 10 32.98 51.08 28.41
C ILE A 10 31.82 51.65 27.58
N ALA A 11 31.38 50.91 26.55
CA ALA A 11 29.98 50.53 26.28
C ALA A 11 29.79 50.18 24.80
N ARG A 12 29.58 48.89 24.50
CA ARG A 12 28.44 48.36 23.73
C ARG A 12 28.72 46.91 23.33
N ALA A 13 28.30 46.00 24.21
CA ALA A 13 27.79 44.72 23.78
C ALA A 13 26.51 44.98 22.98
N ALA A 14 26.52 44.68 21.68
CA ALA A 14 25.33 44.46 20.87
C ALA A 14 25.75 43.85 19.52
N LEU A 15 25.27 42.63 19.29
CA LEU A 15 25.07 41.97 17.99
C LEU A 15 26.27 41.86 17.04
N VAL A 16 26.95 40.70 17.09
CA VAL A 16 27.15 39.89 15.87
C VAL A 16 26.84 38.43 16.23
N ALA A 17 25.56 38.19 16.53
CA ALA A 17 24.95 36.88 16.38
C ALA A 17 24.14 36.94 15.08
N CYS A 18 24.76 36.65 13.94
CA CYS A 18 24.09 36.15 12.72
C CYS A 18 25.14 35.93 11.63
N ALA A 19 25.68 34.72 11.56
CA ALA A 19 26.14 34.10 10.32
C ALA A 19 26.11 32.57 10.48
N ILE A 20 25.03 32.05 11.08
CA ILE A 20 24.58 30.68 10.89
C ILE A 20 23.28 30.81 10.12
N ALA A 21 23.40 31.14 8.84
CA ALA A 21 22.30 31.07 7.89
C ALA A 21 22.87 30.58 6.57
N THR A 22 22.32 29.44 6.13
CA THR A 22 22.31 28.97 4.75
C THR A 22 23.67 28.62 4.14
N LEU A 23 24.40 27.70 4.76
CA LEU A 23 24.92 26.59 3.96
C LEU A 23 23.82 25.54 3.92
N GLY A 24 23.08 25.52 2.81
CA GLY A 24 22.29 24.36 2.41
C GLY A 24 23.22 23.17 2.37
N ALA A 25 23.23 22.41 3.45
CA ALA A 25 23.83 21.10 3.52
C ALA A 25 23.00 20.16 2.63
N ARG A 26 23.18 20.26 1.30
CA ARG A 26 23.13 19.09 0.42
C ARG A 26 24.32 18.21 0.83
N THR A 27 24.19 17.54 1.96
CA THR A 27 25.17 16.62 2.49
C THR A 27 24.83 15.23 1.98
N VAL A 28 25.52 14.84 0.90
CA VAL A 28 25.86 13.46 0.50
C VAL A 28 24.70 12.47 0.59
N ASP A 29 24.01 12.30 -0.54
CA ASP A 29 23.38 11.10 -1.12
C ASP A 29 23.26 9.84 -0.22
N GLY A 30 22.70 9.99 0.97
CA GLY A 30 22.46 8.90 1.90
C GLY A 30 20.97 8.66 2.04
N ARG A 31 20.56 7.40 2.13
CA ARG A 31 19.15 7.09 2.35
C ARG A 31 18.69 7.49 3.73
N ARG A 32 17.50 8.08 3.75
CA ARG A 32 16.80 8.51 4.94
C ARG A 32 15.46 7.81 5.00
N ALA A 33 15.05 7.50 6.21
CA ALA A 33 13.74 6.95 6.49
C ALA A 33 13.18 7.56 7.76
N ARG A 34 11.87 7.65 7.85
CA ARG A 34 11.15 8.20 8.98
C ARG A 34 10.07 7.22 9.40
N ALA A 35 9.90 7.05 10.70
CA ALA A 35 8.68 6.43 11.23
C ALA A 35 8.10 7.31 12.32
N SER A 36 6.80 7.51 12.28
CA SER A 36 6.05 8.19 13.33
C SER A 36 4.82 7.39 13.69
N GLY A 37 4.48 7.41 14.97
CA GLY A 37 3.37 6.62 15.48
C GLY A 37 2.82 7.19 16.76
N ARG A 38 1.52 7.00 16.98
CA ARG A 38 0.82 7.38 18.20
C ARG A 38 0.02 6.20 18.73
N ALA A 39 -0.02 6.07 20.05
CA ALA A 39 -0.90 5.16 20.75
C ALA A 39 -2.37 5.50 20.46
N SER A 40 -3.24 4.49 20.44
CA SER A 40 -4.69 4.70 20.22
C SER A 40 -5.34 5.55 21.30
N ASP A 41 -4.81 5.52 22.52
CA ASP A 41 -5.26 6.33 23.67
C ASP A 41 -4.54 7.68 23.76
N GLY A 42 -3.63 7.98 22.83
CA GLY A 42 -2.81 9.20 22.83
C GLY A 42 -1.77 9.28 23.96
N SER A 43 -1.59 8.22 24.75
CA SER A 43 -0.65 8.20 25.88
C SER A 43 0.80 8.29 25.46
N MET A 44 1.12 7.82 24.25
CA MET A 44 2.48 7.81 23.72
C MET A 44 2.51 8.22 22.25
N GLU A 45 3.53 8.98 21.86
CA GLU A 45 3.83 9.34 20.49
C GLU A 45 5.34 9.26 20.27
N PHE A 46 5.75 8.77 19.10
CA PHE A 46 7.15 8.77 18.73
C PHE A 46 7.34 9.25 17.30
N THR A 47 8.53 9.79 17.05
CA THR A 47 9.07 10.01 15.72
C THR A 47 10.51 9.56 15.74
N ILE A 48 10.92 8.75 14.78
CA ILE A 48 12.31 8.36 14.57
C ILE A 48 12.73 8.73 13.16
N GLU A 49 13.91 9.32 13.06
CA GLU A 49 14.61 9.61 11.82
C GLU A 49 15.80 8.65 11.75
N LEU A 50 15.90 7.93 10.64
CA LEU A 50 16.96 6.97 10.32
C LEU A 50 17.74 7.51 9.12
N ALA A 51 19.06 7.40 9.16
CA ALA A 51 19.93 7.80 8.07
C ALA A 51 21.10 6.83 7.91
N GLN A 52 21.37 6.43 6.67
CA GLN A 52 22.46 5.54 6.27
C GLN A 52 23.13 6.13 5.04
N ARG A 53 24.48 6.19 4.97
CA ARG A 53 25.16 6.83 3.83
C ARG A 53 25.20 5.95 2.59
N TYR A 54 25.41 4.65 2.75
CA TYR A 54 25.50 3.67 1.67
C TYR A 54 25.09 2.30 2.22
N GLU A 55 24.80 1.35 1.33
CA GLU A 55 24.44 -0.01 1.73
C GLU A 55 25.55 -0.66 2.58
N GLY A 56 25.17 -1.23 3.72
CA GLY A 56 26.11 -1.82 4.69
C GLY A 56 26.74 -0.84 5.69
N ASP A 57 26.56 0.48 5.55
CA ASP A 57 27.00 1.45 6.58
C ASP A 57 26.16 1.32 7.86
N VAL A 58 26.64 1.88 8.97
CA VAL A 58 25.84 1.96 10.20
C VAL A 58 24.66 2.91 10.03
N THR A 59 23.52 2.55 10.62
CA THR A 59 22.33 3.40 10.60
C THR A 59 22.32 4.31 11.81
N ARG A 60 22.27 5.62 11.55
CA ARG A 60 22.15 6.66 12.58
C ARG A 60 20.67 6.89 12.84
N ALA A 61 20.29 6.84 14.11
CA ALA A 61 18.91 7.02 14.55
C ALA A 61 18.80 8.22 15.48
N ARG A 62 17.76 9.04 15.25
CA ARG A 62 17.32 10.10 16.14
C ARG A 62 15.84 9.92 16.42
N ALA A 63 15.52 9.48 17.63
CA ALA A 63 14.14 9.23 18.07
C ALA A 63 13.70 10.27 19.10
N VAL A 64 12.52 10.85 18.91
CA VAL A 64 11.82 11.67 19.88
C VAL A 64 10.62 10.88 20.37
N ILE A 65 10.58 10.58 21.67
CA ILE A 65 9.50 9.76 22.27
C ILE A 65 8.85 10.55 23.41
N LYS A 66 7.57 10.82 23.26
CA LYS A 66 6.73 11.53 24.21
C LYS A 66 5.74 10.56 24.86
N GLY A 67 5.66 10.57 26.18
CA GLY A 67 4.76 9.69 26.94
C GLY A 67 5.16 9.61 28.41
N PRO A 68 4.61 8.67 29.20
CA PRO A 68 5.03 8.44 30.57
C PRO A 68 6.53 8.22 30.67
N GLU A 69 7.15 8.66 31.78
CA GLU A 69 8.57 8.40 32.01
C GLU A 69 8.79 6.91 32.26
N THR A 70 9.39 6.24 31.28
CA THR A 70 9.68 4.81 31.32
C THR A 70 10.78 4.48 30.33
N ASP A 71 11.52 3.41 30.61
CA ASP A 71 12.41 2.83 29.60
C ASP A 71 11.54 2.15 28.54
N VAL A 72 11.94 2.28 27.28
CA VAL A 72 11.22 1.72 26.12
C VAL A 72 12.16 0.92 25.24
N ARG A 73 11.59 0.02 24.45
CA ARG A 73 12.30 -0.75 23.44
C ARG A 73 11.71 -0.51 22.07
N LEU A 74 12.58 -0.30 21.10
CA LEU A 74 12.25 -0.09 19.70
C LEU A 74 12.49 -1.40 18.96
N VAL A 75 11.46 -1.90 18.27
CA VAL A 75 11.51 -3.17 17.54
C VAL A 75 10.81 -3.02 16.20
N VAL A 76 11.50 -3.39 15.12
CA VAL A 76 10.93 -3.51 13.79
C VAL A 76 10.34 -4.90 13.63
N HIS A 77 9.08 -4.95 13.20
CA HIS A 77 8.36 -6.17 12.90
C HIS A 77 8.30 -6.43 11.40
N GLU A 78 8.01 -7.66 11.02
CA GLU A 78 8.03 -8.12 9.63
C GLU A 78 7.04 -7.39 8.73
N LEU A 79 5.85 -7.03 9.25
CA LEU A 79 4.74 -6.52 8.45
C LEU A 79 4.52 -5.02 8.65
N GLY A 80 4.30 -4.32 7.54
CA GLY A 80 4.16 -2.86 7.46
C GLY A 80 2.73 -2.35 7.32
N GLY A 81 2.34 -1.36 8.12
CA GLY A 81 1.15 -0.52 7.86
C GLY A 81 -0.21 -1.19 8.04
N MET A 82 -0.29 -2.21 8.89
CA MET A 82 -1.53 -2.89 9.23
C MET A 82 -2.06 -2.54 10.63
N GLY A 83 -1.56 -1.46 11.26
CA GLY A 83 -1.92 -1.07 12.63
C GLY A 83 -1.02 -1.71 13.69
N CYS A 84 -1.24 -1.38 14.96
CA CYS A 84 -0.32 -1.73 16.04
C CYS A 84 -0.60 -3.09 16.69
N GLU A 85 -1.68 -3.78 16.35
CA GLU A 85 -1.99 -5.08 16.95
C GLU A 85 -0.89 -6.11 16.66
N ARG A 86 -0.51 -6.91 17.67
CA ARG A 86 0.56 -7.91 17.54
C ARG A 86 0.33 -8.88 16.36
N ALA A 87 -0.93 -9.29 16.15
CA ALA A 87 -1.32 -10.16 15.05
C ALA A 87 -1.13 -9.52 13.66
N ARG A 88 -1.11 -8.18 13.58
CA ARG A 88 -1.04 -7.43 12.33
C ARG A 88 0.38 -6.98 11.97
N VAL A 89 1.26 -6.81 12.96
CA VAL A 89 2.67 -6.46 12.72
C VAL A 89 3.54 -7.68 12.44
N GLY A 90 3.11 -8.89 12.84
CA GLY A 90 3.86 -10.13 12.61
C GLY A 90 5.01 -10.34 13.62
N GLY A 91 5.95 -11.22 13.26
CA GLY A 91 7.13 -11.50 14.08
C GLY A 91 8.09 -10.31 14.16
N VAL A 92 9.11 -10.41 15.02
CA VAL A 92 10.22 -9.46 14.94
C VAL A 92 10.99 -9.74 13.66
N TYR A 93 11.34 -8.70 12.91
CA TYR A 93 12.04 -8.87 11.64
C TYR A 93 13.41 -9.53 11.87
N ASP A 94 13.54 -10.80 11.50
CA ASP A 94 14.75 -11.61 11.69
C ASP A 94 15.10 -12.40 10.42
N PRO A 95 15.49 -11.70 9.34
CA PRO A 95 15.66 -12.32 8.04
C PRO A 95 16.87 -13.26 7.96
N ASP A 96 17.79 -13.19 8.92
CA ASP A 96 18.99 -14.03 9.02
C ASP A 96 18.86 -15.12 10.11
N GLU A 97 17.66 -15.28 10.69
CA GLU A 97 17.37 -16.21 11.79
C GLU A 97 18.35 -16.09 12.97
N ALA A 98 18.86 -14.88 13.22
CA ALA A 98 19.92 -14.65 14.18
C ALA A 98 19.50 -15.06 15.60
N ARG A 99 18.20 -14.99 15.94
CA ARG A 99 17.69 -15.45 17.23
C ARG A 99 17.87 -16.94 17.45
N ALA A 100 17.73 -17.76 16.41
CA ALA A 100 17.95 -19.20 16.50
C ALA A 100 19.42 -19.53 16.83
N ALA A 101 20.34 -18.67 16.38
CA ALA A 101 21.77 -18.74 16.70
C ALA A 101 22.17 -18.04 18.02
N GLY A 102 21.21 -17.59 18.83
CA GLY A 102 21.46 -16.88 20.10
C GLY A 102 21.86 -15.40 19.93
N GLY A 103 21.73 -14.85 18.73
CA GLY A 103 21.94 -13.43 18.40
C GLY A 103 20.70 -12.56 18.57
N SER A 104 20.84 -11.27 18.24
CA SER A 104 19.72 -10.32 18.18
C SER A 104 19.21 -10.20 16.74
N ALA A 105 17.89 -10.30 16.55
CA ALA A 105 17.26 -10.10 15.25
C ALA A 105 17.61 -8.73 14.66
N VAL A 106 17.63 -8.62 13.34
CA VAL A 106 17.85 -7.34 12.63
C VAL A 106 16.89 -6.26 13.11
N GLY A 107 15.63 -6.61 13.32
CA GLY A 107 14.60 -5.69 13.79
C GLY A 107 14.70 -5.30 15.27
N ASP A 108 15.56 -5.92 16.07
CA ASP A 108 15.72 -5.56 17.49
C ASP A 108 16.61 -4.32 17.66
N VAL A 109 16.06 -3.15 17.32
CA VAL A 109 16.78 -1.87 17.25
C VAL A 109 17.40 -1.52 18.60
N SER A 110 16.66 -1.65 19.69
CA SER A 110 17.17 -1.34 21.02
C SER A 110 18.27 -2.30 21.47
N ALA A 111 18.15 -3.62 21.22
CA ALA A 111 19.23 -4.55 21.55
C ALA A 111 20.49 -4.29 20.73
N ARG A 112 20.34 -3.96 19.44
CA ARG A 112 21.47 -3.68 18.54
C ARG A 112 22.16 -2.35 18.85
N ALA A 113 21.41 -1.34 19.25
CA ALA A 113 21.97 -0.05 19.64
C ALA A 113 22.73 -0.11 20.97
N LYS A 114 22.43 -1.10 21.84
CA LYS A 114 23.04 -1.29 23.17
C LYS A 114 22.99 -0.03 24.04
N VAL A 115 21.98 0.80 23.85
CA VAL A 115 21.72 2.00 24.65
C VAL A 115 20.28 1.98 25.18
N PRO A 116 20.05 2.44 26.42
CA PRO A 116 18.70 2.61 26.92
C PRO A 116 17.99 3.70 26.13
N VAL A 117 16.74 3.45 25.75
CA VAL A 117 15.87 4.42 25.11
C VAL A 117 14.79 4.80 26.12
N ARG A 118 14.53 6.10 26.27
CA ARG A 118 13.57 6.61 27.26
C ARG A 118 12.49 7.47 26.63
N SER A 119 11.32 7.46 27.24
CA SER A 119 10.25 8.43 27.01
C SER A 119 10.15 9.42 28.18
N SER A 120 9.62 10.60 27.91
CA SER A 120 9.23 11.58 28.93
C SER A 120 8.00 12.37 28.51
N ALA A 121 7.30 12.99 29.47
CA ALA A 121 6.08 13.74 29.18
C ALA A 121 6.33 14.94 28.25
N SER A 122 7.52 15.55 28.35
CA SER A 122 7.98 16.63 27.47
C SER A 122 8.57 16.15 26.13
N GLY A 123 8.81 14.85 25.98
CA GLY A 123 9.52 14.26 24.85
C GLY A 123 11.03 14.18 25.10
N THR A 124 11.60 12.99 25.08
CA THR A 124 13.05 12.77 25.17
C THR A 124 13.63 12.53 23.78
N THR A 125 14.72 13.21 23.45
CA THR A 125 15.49 12.94 22.23
C THR A 125 16.56 11.89 22.53
N ASN A 126 16.46 10.74 21.89
CA ASN A 126 17.39 9.62 21.95
C ASN A 126 18.17 9.58 20.62
N ALA A 127 19.49 9.69 20.67
CA ALA A 127 20.34 9.62 19.48
C ALA A 127 21.33 8.46 19.64
N PHE A 128 21.39 7.57 18.66
CA PHE A 128 22.20 6.36 18.73
C PHE A 128 22.54 5.80 17.35
N VAL A 129 23.43 4.81 17.33
CA VAL A 129 23.90 4.15 16.11
C VAL A 129 23.54 2.67 16.19
N ILE A 130 23.04 2.13 15.09
CA ILE A 130 22.54 0.76 14.99
C ILE A 130 23.40 0.04 13.95
N ARG A 131 24.00 -1.09 14.33
CA ARG A 131 24.75 -1.95 13.42
C ARG A 131 23.79 -2.92 12.73
N ASP A 132 24.00 -3.10 11.43
CA ASP A 132 23.24 -4.02 10.56
C ASP A 132 21.72 -3.78 10.60
N LEU A 133 21.30 -2.51 10.57
CA LEU A 133 19.91 -2.13 10.31
C LEU A 133 19.81 -1.48 8.92
N PRO A 134 19.76 -2.26 7.84
CA PRO A 134 19.82 -1.74 6.48
C PRO A 134 18.57 -0.91 6.12
N LEU A 135 18.78 0.24 5.48
CA LEU A 135 17.72 1.07 4.89
C LEU A 135 17.58 0.86 3.37
N MET A 136 18.49 0.08 2.78
CA MET A 136 18.58 -0.24 1.36
C MET A 136 18.75 -1.75 1.16
N GLY A 137 18.44 -2.22 -0.03
CA GLY A 137 18.64 -3.61 -0.45
C GLY A 137 17.61 -4.59 0.09
N ARG A 138 17.81 -5.88 -0.20
CA ARG A 138 16.86 -6.97 0.07
C ARG A 138 16.45 -7.09 1.55
N ARG A 139 17.36 -6.74 2.46
CA ARG A 139 17.13 -6.80 3.91
C ARG A 139 16.57 -5.49 4.50
N SER A 140 16.27 -4.48 3.67
CA SER A 140 15.82 -3.16 4.12
C SER A 140 14.64 -3.24 5.10
N VAL A 141 14.71 -2.44 6.18
CA VAL A 141 13.62 -2.27 7.14
C VAL A 141 12.57 -1.24 6.71
N VAL A 142 12.81 -0.51 5.62
CA VAL A 142 11.83 0.43 5.07
C VAL A 142 10.61 -0.34 4.57
N GLY A 143 9.43 0.26 4.69
CA GLY A 143 8.14 -0.36 4.42
C GLY A 143 7.57 -1.18 5.58
N ARG A 144 8.40 -1.55 6.57
CA ARG A 144 8.01 -2.35 7.74
C ARG A 144 7.49 -1.50 8.90
N THR A 145 6.98 -2.12 9.97
CA THR A 145 6.44 -1.40 11.13
C THR A 145 7.46 -1.35 12.27
N LEU A 146 7.78 -0.15 12.75
CA LEU A 146 8.47 0.06 14.02
C LEU A 146 7.44 0.12 15.14
N VAL A 147 7.71 -0.62 16.22
CA VAL A 147 6.87 -0.72 17.40
C VAL A 147 7.66 -0.29 18.63
N VAL A 148 7.03 0.53 19.46
CA VAL A 148 7.53 0.93 20.78
C VAL A 148 6.91 0.01 21.82
N TRP A 149 7.77 -0.71 22.52
CA TRP A 149 7.41 -1.61 23.61
C TRP A 149 7.83 -1.00 24.95
N ARG A 150 7.13 -1.37 26.03
CA ARG A 150 7.58 -1.05 27.40
C ARG A 150 8.91 -1.78 27.68
N GLY A 151 9.86 -1.08 28.27
CA GLY A 151 11.14 -1.65 28.71
C GLY A 151 10.95 -2.54 29.95
N GLY A 152 11.55 -3.73 29.94
CA GLY A 152 11.54 -4.72 31.01
C GLY A 152 12.56 -5.83 30.75
N ASP A 153 12.91 -6.59 31.80
CA ASP A 153 13.94 -7.64 31.81
C ASP A 153 13.51 -8.90 31.03
N ASP A 154 12.21 -9.06 30.80
CA ASP A 154 11.51 -10.22 30.24
C ASP A 154 11.51 -10.29 28.70
N GLY A 155 12.56 -9.73 28.07
CA GLY A 155 12.95 -10.06 26.69
C GLY A 155 11.82 -10.06 25.65
N HIS A 156 11.54 -8.90 25.04
CA HIS A 156 11.00 -8.73 23.67
C HIS A 156 9.72 -9.47 23.23
N THR A 157 9.03 -10.19 24.12
CA THR A 157 7.75 -10.87 23.79
C THR A 157 6.73 -10.85 24.93
N GLY A 158 7.11 -10.42 26.16
CA GLY A 158 6.26 -10.44 27.36
C GLY A 158 5.36 -9.23 27.59
N GLY A 159 5.60 -8.09 26.92
CA GLY A 159 4.63 -6.99 26.89
C GLY A 159 3.46 -7.38 26.00
N THR A 160 2.27 -7.58 26.57
CA THR A 160 1.08 -8.00 25.79
C THR A 160 0.57 -6.93 24.84
N THR A 161 0.90 -5.67 25.07
CA THR A 161 0.40 -4.53 24.28
C THR A 161 1.53 -3.58 23.83
N PRO A 162 1.64 -3.32 22.53
CA PRO A 162 2.55 -2.30 22.02
C PRO A 162 2.05 -0.91 22.41
N LEU A 163 2.97 -0.02 22.79
CA LEU A 163 2.65 1.32 23.25
C LEU A 163 2.29 2.24 22.08
N ALA A 164 3.06 2.15 20.99
CA ALA A 164 2.81 2.87 19.76
C ALA A 164 3.46 2.12 18.59
N CYS A 165 2.99 2.34 17.38
CA CYS A 165 3.62 1.82 16.18
C CYS A 165 3.51 2.80 15.02
N GLY A 166 4.39 2.65 14.04
CA GLY A 166 4.43 3.46 12.83
C GLY A 166 5.16 2.73 11.71
N ARG A 167 4.69 2.88 10.47
CA ARG A 167 5.42 2.37 9.30
C ARG A 167 6.71 3.18 9.11
N ILE A 168 7.79 2.50 8.75
CA ILE A 168 9.04 3.11 8.31
C ILE A 168 8.86 3.48 6.83
N GLU A 169 8.86 4.77 6.55
CA GLU A 169 8.71 5.31 5.21
C GLU A 169 10.06 5.86 4.73
N ALA A 170 10.36 5.69 3.45
CA ALA A 170 11.50 6.39 2.86
C ALA A 170 11.23 7.90 2.90
N ASP A 171 12.23 8.67 3.32
CA ASP A 171 12.18 10.13 3.38
C ASP A 171 12.57 10.64 1.98
N GLY A 172 11.59 11.07 1.18
CA GLY A 172 11.78 11.55 -0.19
C GLY A 172 10.85 12.71 -0.52
N ASP A 173 11.35 13.68 -1.29
CA ASP A 173 10.66 14.95 -1.57
C ASP A 173 9.46 14.80 -2.53
N GLU A 174 9.44 13.76 -3.37
CA GLU A 174 8.40 13.54 -4.39
C GLU A 174 7.34 12.49 -4.01
N GLY A 175 7.46 11.92 -2.81
CA GLY A 175 6.52 10.93 -2.28
C GLY A 175 6.77 9.51 -2.81
N VAL A 176 5.72 8.68 -2.80
CA VAL A 176 5.79 7.26 -3.16
C VAL A 176 4.83 6.92 -4.29
N VAL A 177 5.30 6.08 -5.21
CA VAL A 177 4.47 5.42 -6.23
C VAL A 177 3.94 4.13 -5.65
N ASN A 178 2.63 3.91 -5.78
CA ASN A 178 1.94 2.69 -5.36
C ASN A 178 1.34 1.98 -6.57
N ALA A 179 1.61 0.68 -6.69
CA ALA A 179 0.98 -0.20 -7.67
C ALA A 179 0.29 -1.37 -6.99
N GLN A 180 -0.69 -1.96 -7.67
CA GLN A 180 -1.50 -3.05 -7.14
C GLN A 180 -1.84 -4.05 -8.24
N ALA A 181 -1.88 -5.33 -7.86
CA ALA A 181 -2.45 -6.42 -8.67
C ALA A 181 -3.44 -7.21 -7.80
N THR A 182 -4.66 -7.41 -8.29
CA THR A 182 -5.72 -8.14 -7.59
C THR A 182 -5.91 -9.50 -8.24
N LEU A 183 -5.61 -10.57 -7.49
CA LEU A 183 -5.53 -11.93 -7.99
C LEU A 183 -6.80 -12.72 -7.67
N GLY A 184 -7.33 -13.41 -8.67
CA GLY A 184 -8.51 -14.25 -8.54
C GLY A 184 -9.81 -13.44 -8.34
N THR A 185 -10.92 -14.17 -8.26
CA THR A 185 -12.25 -13.61 -8.01
C THR A 185 -12.83 -14.18 -6.72
N ALA A 186 -14.05 -13.79 -6.37
CA ALA A 186 -14.78 -14.39 -5.24
C ALA A 186 -14.97 -15.91 -5.40
N LEU A 187 -14.98 -16.42 -6.63
CA LEU A 187 -15.16 -17.85 -6.94
C LEU A 187 -13.84 -18.62 -7.02
N SER A 188 -12.71 -17.92 -7.05
CA SER A 188 -11.39 -18.57 -7.12
C SER A 188 -11.03 -19.21 -5.79
N ARG A 189 -10.50 -20.44 -5.84
CA ARG A 189 -9.98 -21.17 -4.68
C ARG A 189 -8.92 -20.36 -3.94
N ILE A 190 -7.93 -19.87 -4.69
CA ILE A 190 -6.93 -18.92 -4.21
C ILE A 190 -7.28 -17.54 -4.75
N SER A 191 -7.13 -16.52 -3.92
CA SER A 191 -7.22 -15.13 -4.35
C SER A 191 -6.31 -14.27 -3.47
N GLY A 192 -6.12 -13.01 -3.86
CA GLY A 192 -5.32 -12.14 -3.04
C GLY A 192 -5.11 -10.76 -3.63
N VAL A 193 -4.30 -10.00 -2.93
CA VAL A 193 -3.86 -8.67 -3.36
C VAL A 193 -2.35 -8.61 -3.21
N VAL A 194 -1.72 -8.07 -4.23
CA VAL A 194 -0.32 -7.68 -4.21
C VAL A 194 -0.26 -6.16 -4.26
N THR A 195 0.43 -5.54 -3.32
CA THR A 195 0.72 -4.11 -3.34
C THR A 195 2.22 -3.90 -3.47
N MET A 196 2.60 -2.90 -4.25
CA MET A 196 3.99 -2.53 -4.52
C MET A 196 4.15 -1.04 -4.26
N MET A 197 5.25 -0.66 -3.65
CA MET A 197 5.56 0.73 -3.33
C MET A 197 7.02 1.02 -3.68
N GLN A 198 7.29 2.17 -4.29
CA GLN A 198 8.64 2.64 -4.65
C GLN A 198 8.71 4.16 -4.44
N ALA A 199 9.90 4.72 -4.26
CA ALA A 199 10.09 6.17 -4.35
C ALA A 199 9.65 6.67 -5.74
N ALA A 200 8.96 7.82 -5.79
CA ALA A 200 8.32 8.28 -7.03
C ALA A 200 9.31 8.80 -8.09
N ASP A 201 10.38 9.43 -7.64
CA ASP A 201 11.41 10.12 -8.41
C ASP A 201 12.62 9.25 -8.75
N ASP A 202 12.69 8.04 -8.21
CA ASP A 202 13.83 7.13 -8.37
C ASP A 202 13.36 5.74 -8.86
N PRO A 203 13.42 5.46 -10.18
CA PRO A 203 13.08 4.14 -10.73
C PRO A 203 14.08 3.05 -10.29
N THR A 204 15.27 3.42 -9.82
CA THR A 204 16.28 2.49 -9.30
C THR A 204 16.13 2.22 -7.81
N ALA A 205 15.16 2.87 -7.16
CA ALA A 205 14.91 2.64 -5.76
C ALA A 205 14.38 1.23 -5.50
N ASP A 206 14.71 0.68 -4.33
CA ASP A 206 14.06 -0.52 -3.83
C ASP A 206 12.53 -0.43 -3.89
N THR A 207 11.91 -1.49 -4.42
CA THR A 207 10.47 -1.66 -4.44
C THR A 207 10.05 -2.60 -3.32
N TRP A 208 9.16 -2.12 -2.45
CA TRP A 208 8.55 -2.90 -1.39
C TRP A 208 7.31 -3.62 -1.91
N VAL A 209 7.27 -4.94 -1.79
CA VAL A 209 6.18 -5.78 -2.29
C VAL A 209 5.50 -6.47 -1.11
N THR A 210 4.21 -6.22 -0.92
CA THR A 210 3.37 -6.97 0.01
C THR A 210 2.49 -7.94 -0.76
N VAL A 211 2.61 -9.23 -0.47
CA VAL A 211 1.78 -10.29 -1.06
C VAL A 211 0.86 -10.85 0.01
N GLN A 212 -0.45 -10.76 -0.22
CA GLN A 212 -1.47 -11.38 0.62
C GLN A 212 -2.30 -12.34 -0.24
N LEU A 213 -2.13 -13.64 -0.01
CA LEU A 213 -2.96 -14.67 -0.62
C LEU A 213 -3.85 -15.33 0.45
N VAL A 214 -5.04 -15.74 0.03
CA VAL A 214 -6.02 -16.46 0.85
C VAL A 214 -6.53 -17.69 0.09
N ASN A 215 -6.54 -18.85 0.76
CA ASN A 215 -7.25 -20.04 0.32
C ASN A 215 -8.69 -20.01 0.86
N ARG A 216 -9.67 -19.85 -0.05
CA ARG A 216 -11.10 -19.82 0.30
C ARG A 216 -11.75 -21.19 0.36
N ALA A 217 -11.18 -22.20 -0.27
CA ALA A 217 -11.74 -23.55 -0.24
C ALA A 217 -11.51 -24.24 1.09
N GLN A 218 -10.50 -23.82 1.85
CA GLN A 218 -10.10 -24.50 3.08
C GLN A 218 -9.36 -23.54 4.01
N ALA A 219 -10.11 -22.89 4.92
CA ALA A 219 -9.55 -21.91 5.86
C ALA A 219 -8.57 -22.56 6.87
N ASP A 220 -8.71 -23.85 7.15
CA ASP A 220 -7.90 -24.59 8.13
C ASP A 220 -6.85 -25.52 7.49
N ALA A 221 -6.69 -25.50 6.16
CA ALA A 221 -5.66 -26.30 5.49
C ALA A 221 -4.26 -25.73 5.74
N ALA A 222 -3.24 -26.58 5.63
CA ALA A 222 -1.86 -26.12 5.66
C ALA A 222 -1.60 -25.10 4.53
N PRO A 223 -0.78 -24.06 4.77
CA PRO A 223 -0.48 -23.06 3.74
C PRO A 223 0.21 -23.71 2.54
N GLU A 224 -0.38 -23.55 1.37
CA GLU A 224 0.20 -24.02 0.11
C GLU A 224 1.24 -23.05 -0.41
N ARG A 225 2.24 -23.57 -1.11
CA ARG A 225 3.38 -22.83 -1.67
C ARG A 225 3.14 -22.53 -3.13
N PHE A 226 3.45 -21.30 -3.53
CA PHE A 226 3.35 -20.87 -4.91
C PHE A 226 4.60 -20.13 -5.35
N ARG A 227 4.98 -20.35 -6.61
CA ARG A 227 5.90 -19.47 -7.31
C ARG A 227 5.13 -18.28 -7.88
N TRP A 228 5.84 -17.20 -8.13
CA TRP A 228 5.30 -15.93 -8.56
C TRP A 228 6.34 -15.12 -9.33
N GLY A 229 5.85 -14.25 -10.21
CA GLY A 229 6.70 -13.42 -11.05
C GLY A 229 5.93 -12.42 -11.89
N ILE A 230 6.66 -11.60 -12.63
CA ILE A 230 6.12 -10.63 -13.59
C ILE A 230 6.29 -11.15 -15.00
N TYR A 231 5.24 -11.05 -15.79
CA TYR A 231 5.18 -11.51 -17.17
C TYR A 231 4.90 -10.34 -18.10
N SER A 232 5.48 -10.38 -19.30
CA SER A 232 5.54 -9.22 -20.22
C SER A 232 4.19 -8.80 -20.80
N GLY A 233 3.24 -9.72 -20.88
CA GLY A 233 1.89 -9.46 -21.39
C GLY A 233 1.00 -8.77 -20.36
N SER A 234 -0.17 -8.37 -20.83
CA SER A 234 -1.30 -7.95 -20.01
C SER A 234 -2.38 -9.03 -20.05
N VAL A 235 -3.09 -9.23 -18.94
CA VAL A 235 -4.26 -10.12 -18.86
C VAL A 235 -5.38 -9.57 -19.74
N GLY A 236 -5.58 -8.25 -19.72
CA GLY A 236 -6.62 -7.58 -20.50
C GLY A 236 -8.04 -7.99 -20.07
N VAL A 237 -8.98 -7.92 -21.00
CA VAL A 237 -10.39 -8.29 -20.74
C VAL A 237 -10.56 -9.81 -20.87
N GLY A 238 -10.89 -10.45 -19.75
CA GLY A 238 -11.01 -11.91 -19.63
C GLY A 238 -9.78 -12.47 -18.92
N SER A 239 -9.96 -12.84 -17.65
CA SER A 239 -8.95 -13.21 -16.64
C SER A 239 -8.15 -14.49 -16.93
N SER A 240 -7.78 -14.76 -18.19
CA SER A 240 -7.04 -15.94 -18.61
C SER A 240 -5.54 -15.68 -18.63
N CYS A 241 -4.79 -16.50 -17.91
CA CYS A 241 -3.33 -16.40 -17.82
C CYS A 241 -2.59 -16.94 -19.06
N SER A 242 -3.34 -17.40 -20.07
CA SER A 242 -2.77 -17.83 -21.35
C SER A 242 -2.11 -16.68 -22.13
N LYS A 243 -2.58 -15.43 -21.94
CA LYS A 243 -2.15 -14.26 -22.74
C LYS A 243 -0.98 -13.47 -22.15
N VAL A 244 -0.56 -13.77 -20.93
CA VAL A 244 0.47 -13.00 -20.21
C VAL A 244 1.88 -13.16 -20.79
N GLY A 245 2.09 -14.08 -21.74
CA GLY A 245 3.36 -14.24 -22.43
C GLY A 245 4.47 -14.88 -21.57
N ALA A 246 5.70 -14.41 -21.76
CA ALA A 246 6.90 -14.90 -21.10
C ALA A 246 7.28 -14.06 -19.86
N VAL A 247 8.23 -14.53 -19.07
CA VAL A 247 8.79 -13.78 -17.93
C VAL A 247 9.33 -12.44 -18.44
N PHE A 248 9.01 -11.35 -17.73
CA PHE A 248 9.46 -10.02 -18.12
C PHE A 248 10.99 -9.91 -17.98
N ASN A 249 11.67 -9.76 -19.12
CA ASN A 249 13.14 -9.74 -19.21
C ASN A 249 13.61 -8.62 -20.15
N PRO A 250 13.52 -7.34 -19.74
CA PRO A 250 13.88 -6.22 -20.61
C PRO A 250 15.38 -6.15 -20.94
N PHE A 251 16.24 -6.86 -20.19
CA PHE A 251 17.70 -6.82 -20.32
C PHE A 251 18.30 -8.12 -20.87
N ASP A 252 17.46 -9.03 -21.38
CA ASP A 252 17.87 -10.32 -21.96
C ASP A 252 18.85 -11.11 -21.08
N LYS A 253 18.55 -11.18 -19.77
CA LYS A 253 19.34 -11.92 -18.79
C LYS A 253 19.05 -13.42 -18.86
N ASP A 254 20.05 -14.23 -18.56
CA ASP A 254 19.87 -15.67 -18.35
C ASP A 254 18.93 -15.94 -17.16
N LEU A 255 18.15 -17.02 -17.24
CA LEU A 255 17.27 -17.42 -16.15
C LEU A 255 18.10 -17.77 -14.91
N CYS A 256 17.72 -17.22 -13.76
CA CYS A 256 18.29 -17.63 -12.50
C CYS A 256 17.80 -19.03 -12.11
N ALA A 257 18.73 -19.84 -11.63
CA ALA A 257 18.40 -21.14 -11.07
C ALA A 257 17.53 -20.97 -9.82
N ALA A 258 16.48 -21.79 -9.72
CA ALA A 258 15.52 -21.73 -8.61
C ALA A 258 16.11 -22.22 -7.27
N ASP A 259 17.27 -22.88 -7.33
CA ASP A 259 17.91 -23.63 -6.23
C ASP A 259 19.24 -23.02 -5.77
N VAL A 260 19.61 -21.83 -6.28
CA VAL A 260 20.78 -21.09 -5.77
C VAL A 260 20.44 -20.53 -4.39
N ASP A 261 21.44 -20.50 -3.50
CA ASP A 261 21.28 -19.85 -2.20
C ASP A 261 20.82 -18.41 -2.41
N ARG A 262 19.55 -18.17 -2.05
CA ARG A 262 18.79 -16.96 -2.43
C ARG A 262 19.35 -15.70 -1.78
N ASP A 263 20.23 -15.87 -0.81
CA ASP A 263 20.88 -14.79 -0.09
C ASP A 263 22.05 -14.17 -0.88
N ASP A 264 22.59 -14.87 -1.89
CA ASP A 264 23.71 -14.39 -2.74
C ASP A 264 23.27 -13.88 -4.13
N VAL A 265 21.99 -14.02 -4.47
CA VAL A 265 21.48 -13.61 -5.79
C VAL A 265 21.32 -12.09 -5.84
N LEU A 266 22.20 -11.42 -6.57
CA LEU A 266 22.08 -9.98 -6.85
C LEU A 266 20.78 -9.70 -7.62
N ALA A 267 20.07 -8.63 -7.26
CA ALA A 267 18.78 -8.33 -7.88
C ALA A 267 18.86 -8.19 -9.42
N GLU A 268 19.99 -7.66 -9.90
CA GLU A 268 20.26 -7.41 -11.31
C GLU A 268 20.78 -8.61 -12.12
N SER A 269 21.14 -9.72 -11.46
CA SER A 269 21.65 -10.91 -12.17
C SER A 269 20.53 -11.73 -12.80
N CYS A 270 19.27 -11.49 -12.43
CA CYS A 270 18.11 -12.23 -12.91
C CYS A 270 17.21 -11.38 -13.80
N PRO A 271 16.37 -12.01 -14.65
CA PRO A 271 15.29 -11.32 -15.33
C PRO A 271 14.39 -10.60 -14.33
N VAL A 272 14.01 -9.36 -14.62
CA VAL A 272 13.17 -8.51 -13.74
C VAL A 272 11.94 -9.28 -13.23
N GLY A 273 11.32 -10.10 -14.07
CA GLY A 273 10.12 -10.86 -13.73
C GLY A 273 10.32 -12.13 -12.91
N GLN A 274 11.54 -12.64 -12.70
CA GLN A 274 11.77 -13.91 -11.99
C GLN A 274 11.84 -13.74 -10.46
N LEU A 275 10.76 -13.23 -9.87
CA LEU A 275 10.74 -12.82 -8.47
C LEU A 275 10.92 -13.96 -7.48
N SER A 276 10.32 -15.15 -7.71
CA SER A 276 10.52 -16.31 -6.82
C SER A 276 11.96 -16.84 -6.75
N ALA A 277 12.82 -16.54 -7.73
CA ALA A 277 14.21 -16.94 -7.68
C ALA A 277 15.04 -15.98 -6.80
N ARG A 278 14.74 -14.67 -6.86
CA ARG A 278 15.40 -13.64 -6.06
C ARG A 278 14.87 -13.55 -4.62
N GLN A 279 13.58 -13.81 -4.48
CA GLN A 279 12.84 -13.76 -3.24
C GLN A 279 12.48 -15.19 -2.82
N SER A 280 11.54 -15.36 -1.89
CA SER A 280 11.00 -16.67 -1.56
C SER A 280 9.69 -16.94 -2.29
N GLU A 281 9.25 -18.20 -2.24
CA GLU A 281 7.87 -18.56 -2.56
C GLU A 281 6.87 -17.84 -1.65
N VAL A 282 5.63 -17.74 -2.11
CA VAL A 282 4.51 -17.15 -1.38
C VAL A 282 3.52 -18.20 -0.94
N PHE A 283 2.71 -17.90 0.09
CA PHE A 283 1.82 -18.88 0.69
C PHE A 283 0.37 -18.42 0.72
N SER A 284 -0.58 -19.34 0.51
CA SER A 284 -2.02 -19.04 0.42
C SER A 284 -2.70 -18.56 1.70
N GLN A 285 -1.99 -18.40 2.82
CA GLN A 285 -2.57 -17.95 4.10
C GLN A 285 -1.60 -17.08 4.90
N LYS A 286 -0.60 -16.51 4.23
CA LYS A 286 0.38 -15.62 4.87
C LYS A 286 0.43 -14.29 4.14
N ILE A 287 0.66 -13.24 4.92
CA ILE A 287 1.06 -11.95 4.38
C ILE A 287 2.59 -11.94 4.40
N LEU A 288 3.19 -11.66 3.26
CA LEU A 288 4.64 -11.59 3.11
C LEU A 288 5.04 -10.22 2.58
N GLN A 289 6.18 -9.73 3.05
CA GLN A 289 6.74 -8.46 2.62
C GLN A 289 8.19 -8.60 2.18
N PHE A 290 8.44 -8.28 0.93
CA PHE A 290 9.73 -8.34 0.26
C PHE A 290 10.23 -6.96 -0.12
N THR A 291 11.53 -6.85 -0.30
CA THR A 291 12.20 -5.68 -0.88
C THR A 291 13.01 -6.16 -2.08
N ASP A 292 12.78 -5.56 -3.25
CA ASP A 292 13.47 -5.92 -4.49
C ASP A 292 14.08 -4.67 -5.14
N GLY A 293 15.40 -4.69 -5.35
CA GLY A 293 16.14 -3.59 -5.98
C GLY A 293 16.05 -3.57 -7.51
N ASN A 294 15.39 -4.56 -8.14
CA ASN A 294 15.27 -4.68 -9.59
C ASN A 294 13.80 -4.93 -9.99
N LEU A 295 12.90 -4.12 -9.42
CA LEU A 295 11.46 -4.16 -9.71
C LEU A 295 10.90 -2.74 -9.89
N PRO A 296 11.30 -2.02 -10.96
CA PRO A 296 10.94 -0.61 -11.16
C PRO A 296 9.43 -0.42 -11.39
N LEU A 297 8.80 0.49 -10.65
CA LEU A 297 7.40 0.92 -10.84
C LEU A 297 7.29 2.14 -11.76
N SER A 298 8.38 2.87 -11.98
CA SER A 298 8.48 4.02 -12.90
C SER A 298 9.61 3.82 -13.91
N GLY A 299 9.75 4.75 -14.86
CA GLY A 299 10.77 4.69 -15.92
C GLY A 299 10.45 3.72 -17.07
N ASP A 300 11.39 3.61 -18.01
CA ASP A 300 11.19 2.92 -19.30
C ASP A 300 10.98 1.41 -19.18
N VAL A 301 11.56 0.81 -18.14
CA VAL A 301 11.48 -0.63 -17.85
C VAL A 301 10.44 -0.97 -16.78
N SER A 302 9.48 -0.06 -16.54
CA SER A 302 8.44 -0.25 -15.51
C SER A 302 7.65 -1.55 -15.68
N VAL A 303 7.37 -2.20 -14.55
CA VAL A 303 6.47 -3.36 -14.46
C VAL A 303 4.98 -2.97 -14.43
N VAL A 304 4.66 -1.68 -14.33
CA VAL A 304 3.29 -1.21 -14.47
C VAL A 304 2.78 -1.50 -15.89
N GLY A 305 1.55 -2.01 -15.98
CA GLY A 305 0.94 -2.50 -17.23
C GLY A 305 1.39 -3.90 -17.65
N LYS A 306 2.29 -4.55 -16.89
CA LYS A 306 2.63 -5.97 -17.01
C LYS A 306 1.73 -6.82 -16.12
N SER A 307 1.80 -8.13 -16.24
CA SER A 307 1.01 -9.05 -15.41
C SER A 307 1.81 -9.62 -14.25
N PHE A 308 1.25 -9.56 -13.05
CA PHE A 308 1.67 -10.39 -11.92
C PHE A 308 1.05 -11.78 -12.08
N VAL A 309 1.84 -12.84 -11.93
CA VAL A 309 1.40 -14.23 -12.14
C VAL A 309 1.80 -15.09 -10.94
N VAL A 310 0.87 -15.93 -10.49
CA VAL A 310 1.10 -16.99 -9.50
C VAL A 310 1.07 -18.34 -10.20
N LEU A 311 2.03 -19.19 -9.86
CA LEU A 311 2.21 -20.52 -10.40
C LEU A 311 2.11 -21.57 -9.30
N GLU A 312 1.43 -22.66 -9.64
CA GLU A 312 1.31 -23.86 -8.81
C GLU A 312 2.12 -24.98 -9.44
N GLN A 313 2.74 -25.80 -8.59
CA GLN A 313 3.45 -26.99 -9.04
C GLN A 313 2.44 -28.08 -9.42
N ASN A 314 2.54 -28.59 -10.64
CA ASN A 314 1.76 -29.72 -11.13
C ASN A 314 2.70 -30.77 -11.73
N GLY A 315 3.06 -31.77 -10.93
CA GLY A 315 4.13 -32.72 -11.27
C GLY A 315 5.48 -32.00 -11.36
N ASP A 316 6.16 -32.16 -12.50
CA ASP A 316 7.48 -31.56 -12.76
C ASP A 316 7.38 -30.15 -13.40
N GLU A 317 6.18 -29.64 -13.67
CA GLU A 317 5.95 -28.34 -14.31
C GLU A 317 5.26 -27.34 -13.38
N PHE A 318 5.52 -26.04 -13.59
CA PHE A 318 4.79 -24.95 -12.95
C PHE A 318 3.74 -24.37 -13.89
N VAL A 319 2.47 -24.44 -13.48
CA VAL A 319 1.33 -23.96 -14.27
C VAL A 319 0.86 -22.63 -13.72
N LYS A 320 0.54 -21.67 -14.62
CA LYS A 320 0.01 -20.35 -14.26
C LYS A 320 -1.44 -20.49 -13.80
N ILE A 321 -1.71 -20.24 -12.52
CA ILE A 321 -3.04 -20.41 -11.92
C ILE A 321 -3.80 -19.10 -11.71
N LEU A 322 -3.08 -18.01 -11.43
CA LEU A 322 -3.67 -16.69 -11.24
C LEU A 322 -2.80 -15.65 -11.92
N CYS A 323 -3.44 -14.62 -12.45
CA CYS A 323 -2.77 -13.50 -13.07
C CYS A 323 -3.63 -12.25 -12.94
N SER A 324 -2.96 -11.10 -12.91
CA SER A 324 -3.62 -9.80 -12.86
C SER A 324 -2.69 -8.73 -13.39
N ASP A 325 -3.24 -7.71 -14.02
CA ASP A 325 -2.47 -6.55 -14.47
C ASP A 325 -2.03 -5.70 -13.28
N ILE A 326 -0.77 -5.26 -13.35
CA ILE A 326 -0.20 -4.33 -12.38
C ILE A 326 -0.64 -2.94 -12.78
N SER A 327 -1.40 -2.29 -11.92
CA SER A 327 -1.92 -0.94 -12.16
C SER A 327 -1.53 0.00 -11.03
N LEU A 328 -1.33 1.27 -11.33
CA LEU A 328 -1.08 2.28 -10.31
C LEU A 328 -2.33 2.40 -9.41
N ALA A 329 -2.11 2.41 -8.10
CA ALA A 329 -3.18 2.63 -7.14
C ALA A 329 -3.76 4.05 -7.32
N LYS A 330 -5.08 4.17 -7.32
CA LYS A 330 -5.79 5.44 -7.53
C LYS A 330 -5.41 6.43 -6.42
N GLY A 331 -4.66 7.48 -6.77
CA GLY A 331 -4.10 8.47 -5.83
C GLY A 331 -2.56 8.56 -5.83
N SER A 332 -1.86 7.67 -6.55
CA SER A 332 -0.39 7.62 -6.66
C SER A 332 0.20 8.66 -7.63
N THR A 333 -0.35 9.88 -7.68
CA THR A 333 0.29 10.99 -8.38
C THR A 333 1.06 11.82 -7.38
N GLY A 334 2.35 11.52 -7.22
CA GLY A 334 3.32 12.55 -6.84
C GLY A 334 3.12 13.71 -7.81
N ASN A 335 2.78 14.88 -7.25
CA ASN A 335 2.43 16.17 -7.87
C ASN A 335 2.46 16.23 -9.41
N SER A 336 1.63 15.45 -10.06
CA SER A 336 1.29 15.67 -11.45
C SER A 336 0.34 16.86 -11.41
N ARG A 337 0.88 18.06 -11.66
CA ARG A 337 0.07 19.18 -12.15
C ARG A 337 -0.47 18.77 -13.51
N ILE A 338 -1.46 17.87 -13.52
CA ILE A 338 -2.40 17.78 -14.60
C ILE A 338 -3.09 19.13 -14.58
N MET A 339 -2.67 20.02 -15.48
CA MET A 339 -3.51 21.13 -15.88
C MET A 339 -4.74 20.50 -16.53
N VAL A 340 -5.70 20.08 -15.69
CA VAL A 340 -7.07 19.91 -16.15
C VAL A 340 -7.45 21.32 -16.55
N ALA A 341 -7.43 21.60 -17.84
CA ALA A 341 -8.09 22.77 -18.38
C ALA A 341 -9.50 22.73 -17.78
N LYS A 342 -9.78 23.64 -16.84
CA LYS A 342 -11.14 23.86 -16.34
C LYS A 342 -11.95 24.21 -17.58
N VAL A 343 -12.61 23.22 -18.18
CA VAL A 343 -13.66 23.47 -19.14
C VAL A 343 -14.72 24.22 -18.34
N SER A 344 -14.83 25.51 -18.65
CA SER A 344 -15.81 26.41 -18.06
C SER A 344 -17.18 25.77 -18.16
N THR A 345 -17.75 25.41 -17.00
CA THR A 345 -19.09 24.85 -16.85
C THR A 345 -20.19 25.78 -17.35
N LEU A 346 -19.87 27.03 -17.73
CA LEU A 346 -20.82 27.95 -18.36
C LEU A 346 -21.07 27.66 -19.85
N ALA A 347 -20.21 26.90 -20.54
CA ALA A 347 -20.39 26.62 -21.97
C ALA A 347 -21.46 25.53 -22.26
N GLN A 348 -21.73 24.64 -21.31
CA GLN A 348 -22.71 23.55 -21.49
C GLN A 348 -24.17 24.02 -21.31
N PHE A 349 -24.43 24.94 -20.38
CA PHE A 349 -25.77 25.50 -20.20
C PHE A 349 -26.21 26.39 -21.37
N GLY A 350 -25.28 27.10 -22.01
CA GLY A 350 -25.56 27.92 -23.20
C GLY A 350 -25.95 27.09 -24.42
N MET A 351 -25.32 25.92 -24.61
CA MET A 351 -25.59 25.06 -25.76
C MET A 351 -26.97 24.36 -25.63
N LEU A 352 -27.32 23.90 -24.42
CA LEU A 352 -28.61 23.27 -24.18
C LEU A 352 -29.78 24.26 -24.28
N THR A 353 -29.59 25.50 -23.82
CA THR A 353 -30.61 26.55 -23.91
C THR A 353 -30.82 27.01 -25.35
N LEU A 354 -29.76 27.12 -26.16
CA LEU A 354 -29.86 27.39 -27.60
C LEU A 354 -30.58 26.27 -28.36
N LEU A 355 -30.27 25.00 -28.05
CA LEU A 355 -30.95 23.86 -28.66
C LEU A 355 -32.44 23.84 -28.30
N LEU A 356 -32.78 24.09 -27.02
CA LEU A 356 -34.18 24.15 -26.58
C LEU A 356 -34.96 25.28 -27.26
N LEU A 357 -34.35 26.46 -27.41
CA LEU A 357 -34.96 27.60 -28.10
C LEU A 357 -35.15 27.32 -29.60
N SER A 358 -34.19 26.66 -30.24
CA SER A 358 -34.32 26.27 -31.64
C SER A 358 -35.44 25.26 -31.87
N PHE A 359 -35.61 24.29 -30.96
CA PHE A 359 -36.68 23.31 -31.01
C PHE A 359 -38.06 23.96 -30.82
N LEU A 360 -38.19 24.89 -29.86
CA LEU A 360 -39.44 25.64 -29.65
C LEU A 360 -39.80 26.54 -30.84
N ALA A 361 -38.80 27.16 -31.48
CA ALA A 361 -39.01 27.94 -32.70
C ALA A 361 -39.47 27.04 -33.86
N ALA A 362 -38.88 25.86 -34.02
CA ALA A 362 -39.30 24.87 -35.02
C ALA A 362 -40.74 24.40 -34.78
N LEU A 363 -41.14 24.14 -33.53
CA LEU A 363 -42.52 23.76 -33.18
C LEU A 363 -43.52 24.87 -33.50
N ARG A 364 -43.20 26.14 -33.20
CA ARG A 364 -44.06 27.29 -33.57
C ARG A 364 -44.15 27.48 -35.09
N TYR A 365 -43.04 27.27 -35.81
CA TYR A 365 -43.04 27.31 -37.26
C TYR A 365 -43.95 26.21 -37.84
N TYR A 366 -43.85 24.98 -37.33
CA TYR A 366 -44.71 23.87 -37.76
C TYR A 366 -46.18 24.06 -37.35
N SER A 367 -46.48 24.66 -36.19
CA SER A 367 -47.87 24.92 -35.80
C SER A 367 -48.51 26.00 -36.67
N ASN A 368 -47.76 27.04 -37.05
CA ASN A 368 -48.24 28.10 -37.94
C ASN A 368 -48.32 27.63 -39.41
N ALA A 369 -47.45 26.72 -39.84
CA ALA A 369 -47.49 26.12 -41.19
C ALA A 369 -48.66 25.14 -41.39
N LYS A 370 -49.28 24.64 -40.31
CA LYS A 370 -50.49 23.80 -40.36
C LYS A 370 -51.77 24.55 -39.98
N GLY A 371 -51.80 25.86 -40.21
CA GLY A 371 -53.04 26.65 -40.28
C GLY A 371 -53.84 26.42 -41.56
N THR A 372 -54.05 25.18 -41.99
CA THR A 372 -55.05 24.78 -43.00
C THR A 372 -55.07 23.26 -43.13
N GLN A 373 -56.08 22.62 -42.53
CA GLN A 373 -56.69 21.32 -42.87
C GLN A 373 -57.30 20.75 -41.58
N ARG A 374 -58.55 21.14 -41.33
CA ARG A 374 -59.44 20.54 -40.33
C ARG A 374 -59.87 19.18 -40.87
N GLY A 375 -59.11 18.14 -40.54
CA GLY A 375 -59.39 16.76 -40.97
C GLY A 375 -59.64 15.86 -39.76
N ASN A 376 -60.87 15.38 -39.64
CA ASN A 376 -61.28 14.29 -38.75
C ASN A 376 -60.35 13.07 -38.91
N PHE A 377 -59.78 12.59 -37.80
CA PHE A 377 -59.32 11.21 -37.71
C PHE A 377 -59.79 10.62 -36.37
N ALA A 378 -61.05 10.20 -36.38
CA ALA A 378 -61.45 9.01 -35.65
C ALA A 378 -60.93 7.77 -36.42
N ARG A 379 -60.67 6.68 -35.69
CA ARG A 379 -60.04 5.41 -36.08
C ARG A 379 -58.51 5.42 -36.11
N VAL A 380 -57.92 5.02 -34.99
CA VAL A 380 -57.30 3.69 -34.88
C VAL A 380 -57.57 3.22 -33.45
N ASN A 381 -58.57 2.35 -33.31
CA ASN A 381 -58.75 1.51 -32.14
C ASN A 381 -58.67 0.07 -32.66
N GLU A 382 -58.19 -0.80 -31.79
CA GLU A 382 -58.08 -2.26 -31.90
C GLU A 382 -56.65 -2.78 -32.11
N ASP A 383 -56.33 -3.70 -31.20
CA ASP A 383 -55.18 -4.58 -31.08
C ASP A 383 -53.91 -4.00 -30.48
N PHE A 384 -53.89 -3.91 -29.14
CA PHE A 384 -53.23 -4.92 -28.30
C PHE A 384 -53.46 -4.58 -26.83
N ASP A 385 -54.41 -5.28 -26.22
CA ASP A 385 -54.62 -5.31 -24.77
C ASP A 385 -53.58 -6.21 -24.07
N ASP A 386 -53.37 -5.90 -22.80
CA ASP A 386 -52.90 -6.75 -21.70
C ASP A 386 -51.40 -6.97 -21.47
N ILE A 387 -50.76 -6.00 -20.78
CA ILE A 387 -49.95 -6.31 -19.57
C ILE A 387 -50.21 -5.24 -18.50
N PRO A 388 -50.77 -5.57 -17.32
CA PRO A 388 -51.10 -4.58 -16.29
C PRO A 388 -49.85 -4.12 -15.52
N LEU A 389 -49.60 -2.81 -15.55
CA LEU A 389 -48.80 -2.08 -14.58
C LEU A 389 -49.70 -1.67 -13.41
N THR A 390 -49.45 -2.18 -12.21
CA THR A 390 -49.98 -1.57 -10.97
C THR A 390 -48.89 -0.77 -10.27
N THR A 391 -49.02 0.54 -10.43
CA THR A 391 -48.94 1.57 -9.38
C THR A 391 -47.66 1.62 -8.52
N ALA A 392 -46.78 2.55 -8.86
CA ALA A 392 -45.97 3.25 -7.88
C ALA A 392 -46.09 4.77 -8.08
N SER A 393 -46.57 5.45 -7.06
CA SER A 393 -46.48 6.90 -6.85
C SER A 393 -46.41 7.13 -5.33
N PRO A 394 -45.99 8.29 -4.84
CA PRO A 394 -44.75 9.02 -5.12
C PRO A 394 -43.96 9.34 -3.82
N PHE A 395 -42.75 9.87 -3.99
CA PHE A 395 -41.87 10.61 -3.05
C PHE A 395 -42.32 10.88 -1.60
N THR A 396 -41.38 10.71 -0.65
CA THR A 396 -41.00 11.78 0.32
C THR A 396 -39.56 11.61 0.82
N LEU A 397 -38.83 12.74 0.86
CA LEU A 397 -37.59 12.95 1.60
C LEU A 397 -37.94 13.25 3.07
N GLY A 398 -37.14 12.74 4.01
CA GLY A 398 -37.14 13.16 5.41
C GLY A 398 -35.87 12.67 6.09
N ASP A 399 -35.07 13.63 6.56
CA ASP A 399 -33.95 13.43 7.50
C ASP A 399 -34.44 12.77 8.79
N ASP A 400 -33.60 11.92 9.41
CA ASP A 400 -33.24 12.04 10.83
C ASP A 400 -32.25 10.94 11.28
N ASN A 401 -31.23 11.39 12.02
CA ASN A 401 -30.28 10.59 12.80
C ASN A 401 -30.98 9.83 13.94
N VAL A 402 -30.90 8.49 13.97
CA VAL A 402 -30.82 7.70 15.22
C VAL A 402 -30.09 6.37 14.92
N GLY A 403 -29.03 6.06 15.67
CA GLY A 403 -28.35 4.77 15.56
C GLY A 403 -29.09 3.65 16.30
N PHE A 404 -29.01 2.42 15.79
CA PHE A 404 -28.92 1.24 16.65
C PHE A 404 -28.39 0.00 15.92
N VAL A 405 -27.69 -0.78 16.74
CA VAL A 405 -27.02 -2.07 16.59
C VAL A 405 -27.92 -3.24 16.12
N SER A 406 -27.30 -4.15 15.37
CA SER A 406 -27.47 -5.61 15.31
C SER A 406 -28.52 -6.32 14.43
N LYS A 407 -27.97 -7.35 13.75
CA LYS A 407 -28.48 -8.71 13.48
C LYS A 407 -29.64 -8.87 12.49
N ALA A 408 -29.31 -9.47 11.35
CA ALA A 408 -30.21 -10.36 10.62
C ALA A 408 -29.44 -11.60 10.17
N SER A 409 -29.57 -12.67 10.96
CA SER A 409 -29.40 -14.04 10.50
C SER A 409 -30.77 -14.58 10.07
N SER A 410 -30.75 -15.54 9.15
CA SER A 410 -31.85 -16.36 8.66
C SER A 410 -32.82 -15.71 7.69
N LEU A 411 -32.65 -16.03 6.40
CA LEU A 411 -33.75 -16.23 5.47
C LEU A 411 -33.32 -17.28 4.42
N PHE A 412 -34.26 -18.18 4.12
CA PHE A 412 -34.27 -19.21 3.07
C PHE A 412 -33.73 -20.61 3.41
N ARG A 413 -34.53 -21.31 4.23
CA ARG A 413 -34.83 -22.74 4.02
C ARG A 413 -36.18 -22.85 3.31
N GLY A 414 -36.21 -23.64 2.24
CA GLY A 414 -37.45 -24.18 1.69
C GLY A 414 -37.50 -24.07 0.17
N ILE A 415 -37.17 -25.16 -0.52
CA ILE A 415 -38.05 -25.84 -1.49
C ILE A 415 -37.55 -27.29 -1.55
N SER A 416 -38.41 -28.22 -1.12
CA SER A 416 -38.28 -29.67 -1.31
C SER A 416 -39.42 -30.10 -2.21
N SER A 417 -39.12 -30.90 -3.24
CA SER A 417 -40.11 -31.65 -3.99
C SER A 417 -39.56 -33.03 -4.34
N LYS A 418 -40.17 -34.03 -3.69
CA LYS A 418 -40.52 -35.38 -4.17
C LYS A 418 -39.40 -36.30 -4.65
N GLN A 419 -39.27 -37.43 -3.95
CA GLN A 419 -39.45 -38.74 -4.60
C GLN A 419 -39.79 -39.85 -3.60
N ASN A 420 -40.47 -40.85 -4.14
CA ASN A 420 -41.33 -41.82 -3.49
C ASN A 420 -40.61 -42.85 -2.61
N ALA A 421 -41.35 -43.31 -1.60
CA ALA A 421 -41.09 -44.54 -0.86
C ALA A 421 -41.31 -45.78 -1.74
N HIS A 422 -40.43 -46.78 -1.59
CA HIS A 422 -40.84 -48.18 -1.57
C HIS A 422 -39.92 -48.97 -0.64
N THR A 423 -40.57 -49.64 0.30
CA THR A 423 -40.11 -50.62 1.28
C THR A 423 -39.69 -51.93 0.64
N HIS A 424 -38.65 -52.60 1.16
CA HIS A 424 -38.79 -53.90 1.83
C HIS A 424 -37.49 -54.37 2.51
N SER A 425 -37.69 -55.09 3.62
CA SER A 425 -36.74 -55.86 4.44
C SER A 425 -35.74 -56.70 3.62
N SER A 426 -34.54 -57.01 4.09
CA SER A 426 -34.18 -57.62 5.38
C SER A 426 -32.73 -57.34 5.76
#